data_AF-F9CUP3-F1
#
_entry.id   AF-F9CUP3-F1
#
_cell.length_a   1.000
_cell.length_b   1.000
_cell.length_c   1.000
_cell.angle_alpha   90.00
_cell.angle_beta   90.00
_cell.angle_gamma   90.00
#
_symmetry.space_group_name_H-M   'P 1'
#
loop_
_entity.id
_entity.type
_entity.pdbx_description
1 polymer ?
#
loop_
_entity_poly.entity_id
_entity_poly.type
_entity_poly.pdbx_seq_one_letter_code
_entity_poly.pdbx_strand_id
1 'polypeptide(L)'
;MLSEKGKYASATENRRFVWAEIVWPLILEINDVAFSLEQYQKKRDEVCEKTNTKIGITSRGLVSLMQKGIIRKEDHLYSIHYRLIPYMRLKAECDYATAIHEVQFK
;
A
#
# COMPACT_ATOMS: atom_id res chain seq x y z
N MET A 1 23.52 21.89 4.87
CA MET A 1 23.32 20.43 4.82
C MET A 1 21.85 20.15 5.05
N LEU A 2 21.11 19.65 4.05
CA LEU A 2 19.76 19.14 4.27
C LEU A 2 19.90 17.92 5.18
N SER A 3 19.40 17.98 6.41
CA SER A 3 19.45 16.85 7.34
C SER A 3 18.79 15.64 6.69
N GLU A 4 19.49 14.51 6.62
CA GLU A 4 18.91 13.27 6.12
C GLU A 4 17.62 12.96 6.89
N LYS A 5 16.56 12.62 6.14
CA LYS A 5 15.25 12.32 6.70
C LYS A 5 15.37 11.14 7.67
N GLY A 6 14.96 11.36 8.92
CA GLY A 6 15.06 10.32 9.96
C GLY A 6 14.31 9.04 9.59
N LYS A 7 14.80 7.89 10.07
CA LYS A 7 14.30 6.54 9.74
C LYS A 7 12.77 6.40 9.78
N TYR A 8 12.12 6.97 10.79
CA TYR A 8 10.66 6.91 10.95
C TYR A 8 9.91 7.72 9.89
N ALA A 9 10.43 8.89 9.52
CA ALA A 9 9.84 9.73 8.49
C ALA A 9 9.96 9.04 7.11
N SER A 10 11.10 8.43 6.81
CA SER A 10 11.30 7.66 5.57
C SER A 10 10.40 6.42 5.51
N ALA A 11 10.23 5.70 6.62
CA ALA A 11 9.28 4.57 6.66
C ALA A 11 7.82 5.02 6.45
N THR A 12 7.48 6.24 6.89
CA THR A 12 6.14 6.84 6.71
C THR A 12 5.87 7.24 5.28
N GLU A 13 6.86 7.84 4.63
CA GLU A 13 6.80 8.15 3.21
C GLU A 13 6.67 6.88 2.36
N ASN A 14 7.51 5.87 2.62
CA ASN A 14 7.48 4.62 1.85
C ASN A 14 6.10 3.94 1.90
N ARG A 15 5.46 3.87 3.07
CA ARG A 15 4.13 3.24 3.20
C ARG A 15 3.02 4.07 2.57
N ARG A 16 3.07 5.41 2.66
CA ARG A 16 2.12 6.29 1.98
C ARG A 16 2.22 6.14 0.47
N PHE A 17 3.44 6.14 -0.06
CA PHE A 17 3.71 5.92 -1.48
C PHE A 17 3.17 4.56 -1.96
N VAL A 18 3.53 3.47 -1.28
CA VAL A 18 3.07 2.13 -1.68
C VAL A 18 1.55 1.99 -1.61
N TRP A 19 0.91 2.60 -0.61
CA TRP A 19 -0.55 2.61 -0.52
C TRP A 19 -1.18 3.36 -1.70
N ALA A 20 -0.79 4.61 -1.91
CA ALA A 20 -1.40 5.51 -2.88
C ALA A 20 -1.11 5.11 -4.34
N GLU A 21 0.11 4.70 -4.65
CA GLU A 21 0.54 4.50 -6.03
C GLU A 21 0.42 3.04 -6.50
N ILE A 22 0.46 2.08 -5.57
CA ILE A 22 0.53 0.65 -5.93
C ILE A 22 -0.69 -0.10 -5.41
N VAL A 23 -0.87 -0.19 -4.10
CA VAL A 23 -1.82 -1.11 -3.48
C VAL A 23 -3.26 -0.68 -3.70
N TRP A 24 -3.62 0.58 -3.40
CA TRP A 24 -4.99 1.03 -3.58
C TRP A 24 -5.42 1.05 -5.06
N PRO A 25 -4.61 1.57 -6.00
CA PRO A 25 -4.94 1.46 -7.42
C PRO A 25 -5.07 0.03 -7.90
N LEU A 26 -4.21 -0.90 -7.44
CA LEU A 26 -4.30 -2.31 -7.80
C LEU A 26 -5.61 -2.93 -7.35
N ILE A 27 -6.02 -2.70 -6.09
CA ILE A 27 -7.29 -3.18 -5.53
C ILE A 27 -8.48 -2.66 -6.34
N LEU A 28 -8.47 -1.38 -6.73
CA LEU A 28 -9.53 -0.80 -7.56
C LEU A 28 -9.53 -1.34 -9.00
N GLU A 29 -8.35 -1.62 -9.56
CA GLU A 29 -8.18 -2.17 -10.91
C GLU A 29 -8.69 -3.61 -11.01
N ILE A 30 -8.33 -4.47 -10.06
CA ILE A 30 -8.79 -5.86 -10.02
C ILE A 30 -10.22 -5.98 -9.47
N ASN A 31 -10.70 -4.97 -8.76
CA ASN A 31 -12.02 -4.94 -8.10
C ASN A 31 -12.24 -6.15 -7.17
N ASP A 32 -11.20 -6.51 -6.44
CA ASP A 32 -11.14 -7.61 -5.48
C ASP A 32 -10.42 -7.13 -4.21
N VAL A 33 -10.79 -7.71 -3.08
CA VAL A 33 -10.19 -7.42 -1.77
C VAL A 33 -8.79 -8.02 -1.62
N ALA A 34 -8.39 -8.93 -2.52
CA ALA A 34 -7.12 -9.60 -2.48
C ALA A 34 -6.38 -9.56 -3.84
N PHE A 35 -5.05 -9.53 -3.78
CA PHE A 35 -4.15 -9.62 -4.93
C PHE A 35 -3.01 -10.60 -4.68
N SER A 36 -2.48 -11.19 -5.76
CA SER A 36 -1.31 -12.06 -5.72
C SER A 36 0.00 -11.26 -5.67
N LEU A 37 1.09 -11.92 -5.27
CA LEU A 37 2.43 -11.33 -5.36
C LEU A 37 2.77 -10.87 -6.79
N GLU A 38 2.38 -11.64 -7.80
CA GLU A 38 2.64 -11.32 -9.20
C GLU A 38 1.90 -10.06 -9.64
N GLN A 39 0.62 -9.92 -9.28
CA GLN A 39 -0.16 -8.71 -9.54
C GLN A 39 0.47 -7.48 -8.89
N TYR A 40 0.94 -7.62 -7.64
CA TYR A 40 1.67 -6.56 -6.95
C TYR A 40 2.98 -6.20 -7.67
N GLN A 41 3.79 -7.19 -8.04
CA GLN A 41 5.07 -6.98 -8.70
C GLN A 41 4.90 -6.28 -10.05
N LYS A 42 3.92 -6.69 -10.85
CA LYS A 42 3.59 -6.03 -12.11
C LYS A 42 3.25 -4.55 -11.90
N LYS A 43 2.30 -4.25 -11.00
CA LYS A 43 1.90 -2.86 -10.71
C LYS A 43 3.07 -2.03 -10.15
N ARG A 44 3.86 -2.62 -9.26
CA ARG A 44 5.06 -2.01 -8.69
C ARG A 44 6.05 -1.63 -9.78
N ASP A 45 6.33 -2.53 -10.73
CA ASP A 45 7.33 -2.30 -11.76
C ASP A 45 6.90 -1.17 -12.70
N GLU A 46 5.62 -1.13 -13.10
CA GLU A 46 5.04 -0.01 -13.86
C GLU A 46 5.18 1.34 -13.13
N VAL A 47 4.92 1.37 -11.82
CA VAL A 47 5.03 2.58 -11.00
C VAL A 47 6.50 2.98 -10.81
N CYS A 48 7.38 2.02 -10.57
CA CYS A 48 8.82 2.26 -10.41
C CYS A 48 9.43 2.84 -11.68
N GLU A 49 9.05 2.33 -12.85
CA GLU A 49 9.47 2.88 -14.15
C GLU A 49 8.97 4.32 -14.35
N LYS A 50 7.69 4.59 -14.08
CA LYS A 50 7.09 5.92 -14.26
C LYS A 50 7.65 6.98 -13.31
N THR A 51 7.97 6.59 -12.08
CA THR A 51 8.39 7.52 -11.01
C THR A 51 9.89 7.53 -10.75
N ASN A 52 10.67 6.70 -11.47
CA ASN A 52 12.09 6.45 -11.20
C ASN A 52 12.38 6.05 -9.74
N THR A 53 11.46 5.29 -9.12
CA THR A 53 11.54 4.88 -7.72
C THR A 53 12.23 3.53 -7.56
N LYS A 54 13.08 3.39 -6.53
CA LYS A 54 13.78 2.12 -6.25
C LYS A 54 12.83 1.06 -5.69
N ILE A 55 12.94 -0.19 -6.17
CA ILE A 55 12.18 -1.36 -5.66
C ILE A 55 12.35 -1.52 -4.13
N GLY A 56 13.52 -1.23 -3.58
CA GLY A 56 13.74 -1.31 -2.12
C GLY A 56 12.83 -0.39 -1.29
N ILE A 57 12.35 0.73 -1.86
CA ILE A 57 11.37 1.62 -1.21
C ILE A 57 10.01 0.92 -1.13
N THR A 58 9.59 0.28 -2.23
CA THR A 58 8.27 -0.35 -2.33
C THR A 58 8.17 -1.60 -1.45
N SER A 59 9.20 -2.43 -1.42
CA SER A 59 9.26 -3.60 -0.53
C SER A 59 9.14 -3.19 0.95
N ARG A 60 9.83 -2.13 1.36
CA ARG A 60 9.75 -1.61 2.74
C ARG A 60 8.39 -1.02 3.06
N GLY A 61 7.77 -0.31 2.10
CA GLY A 61 6.43 0.23 2.26
C GLY A 61 5.37 -0.86 2.43
N LEU A 62 5.42 -1.92 1.60
CA LEU A 62 4.48 -3.05 1.71
C LEU A 62 4.60 -3.77 3.06
N VAL A 63 5.83 -4.04 3.51
CA VAL A 63 6.06 -4.61 4.86
C VAL A 63 5.50 -3.71 5.95
N SER A 64 5.67 -2.40 5.82
CA SER A 64 5.13 -1.46 6.80
C SER A 64 3.60 -1.43 6.80
N LEU A 65 2.93 -1.54 5.64
CA LEU A 65 1.48 -1.67 5.58
C LEU A 65 0.98 -2.95 6.26
N MET A 66 1.72 -4.05 6.12
CA MET A 66 1.42 -5.31 6.84
C MET A 66 1.56 -5.15 8.35
N GLN A 67 2.64 -4.53 8.81
CA GLN A 67 2.84 -4.23 10.24
C GLN A 67 1.75 -3.31 10.83
N LYS A 68 1.07 -2.52 9.98
CA LYS A 68 -0.05 -1.66 10.38
C LYS A 68 -1.41 -2.34 10.29
N GLY A 69 -1.48 -3.59 9.84
CA GLY A 69 -2.73 -4.33 9.68
C GLY A 69 -3.60 -3.87 8.52
N ILE A 70 -3.11 -2.95 7.69
CA ILE A 70 -3.84 -2.48 6.49
C ILE A 70 -3.87 -3.59 5.44
N ILE A 71 -2.76 -4.34 5.32
CA ILE A 71 -2.62 -5.50 4.44
C ILE A 71 -2.35 -6.74 5.27
N ARG A 72 -3.04 -7.83 4.97
CA ARG A 72 -2.79 -9.14 5.54
C ARG A 72 -2.22 -10.05 4.45
N LYS A 73 -1.18 -10.81 4.77
CA LYS A 73 -0.61 -11.81 3.87
C LYS A 73 -1.03 -13.20 4.34
N GLU A 74 -1.59 -13.99 3.43
CA GLU A 74 -1.89 -15.41 3.60
C GLU A 74 -1.32 -16.16 2.40
N ASP A 75 -0.31 -17.00 2.62
CA ASP A 75 0.46 -17.68 1.59
C ASP A 75 0.96 -16.76 0.47
N HIS A 76 0.31 -16.81 -0.70
CA HIS A 76 0.64 -16.07 -1.92
C HIS A 76 -0.31 -14.89 -2.19
N LEU A 77 -1.30 -14.68 -1.31
CA LEU A 77 -2.29 -13.63 -1.39
C LEU A 77 -2.04 -12.54 -0.35
N TYR A 78 -2.36 -11.32 -0.76
CA TYR A 78 -2.37 -10.13 0.07
C TYR A 78 -3.77 -9.54 0.02
N SER A 79 -4.39 -9.27 1.18
CA SER A 79 -5.74 -8.75 1.26
C SER A 79 -5.82 -7.46 2.06
N ILE A 80 -6.73 -6.56 1.68
CA ILE A 80 -7.04 -5.36 2.44
C ILE A 80 -7.85 -5.71 3.70
N HIS A 81 -7.69 -4.90 4.74
CA HIS A 81 -8.52 -5.00 5.93
C HIS A 81 -10.01 -4.82 5.59
N TYR A 82 -10.90 -5.58 6.25
CA TYR A 82 -12.33 -5.64 5.90
C TYR A 82 -13.05 -4.28 5.95
N ARG A 83 -12.57 -3.36 6.78
CA ARG A 83 -13.10 -1.98 6.90
C ARG A 83 -12.87 -1.12 5.65
N LEU A 84 -11.96 -1.53 4.78
CA LEU A 84 -11.67 -0.84 3.51
C LEU A 84 -12.52 -1.36 2.35
N ILE A 85 -13.24 -2.48 2.53
CA ILE A 85 -14.12 -3.06 1.50
C ILE A 85 -15.22 -2.08 1.04
N PRO A 86 -15.88 -1.30 1.93
CA PRO A 86 -16.86 -0.30 1.49
C PRO A 86 -16.25 0.75 0.55
N TYR A 87 -15.03 1.23 0.85
CA TYR A 87 -14.31 2.20 0.01
C TYR A 87 -14.01 1.61 -1.37
N MET A 88 -13.58 0.34 -1.43
CA MET A 88 -13.32 -0.35 -2.70
C MET A 88 -14.61 -0.49 -3.52
N ARG A 89 -15.69 -0.97 -2.90
CA ARG A 89 -16.99 -1.16 -3.58
C ARG A 89 -17.55 0.13 -4.15
N LEU A 90 -17.34 1.24 -3.46
CA LEU A 90 -17.76 2.57 -3.89
C LEU A 90 -16.76 3.24 -4.85
N LYS A 91 -15.60 2.60 -5.11
CA LYS A 91 -14.45 3.19 -5.82
C LYS A 91 -14.08 4.55 -5.26
N ALA A 92 -14.21 4.70 -3.94
CA ALA A 92 -13.96 5.95 -3.23
C ALA A 92 -12.45 6.22 -3.13
N GLU A 93 -12.09 7.48 -2.99
CA GLU A 93 -10.74 7.81 -2.55
C GLU A 93 -10.53 7.28 -1.14
N CYS A 94 -9.41 6.59 -0.93
CA CYS A 94 -8.99 6.09 0.36
C CYS A 94 -7.49 6.36 0.47
N ASP A 95 -7.13 7.51 1.02
CA ASP A 95 -5.72 7.83 1.26
C ASP A 95 -5.17 7.02 2.45
N TYR A 96 -3.85 7.08 2.66
CA TYR A 96 -3.24 6.31 3.75
C TYR A 96 -3.77 6.73 5.13
N ALA A 97 -4.11 8.02 5.32
CA ALA A 97 -4.60 8.54 6.59
C ALA A 97 -5.98 7.97 6.93
N THR A 98 -6.87 7.91 5.94
CA THR A 98 -8.17 7.25 6.04
C THR A 98 -7.98 5.75 6.28
N ALA A 99 -7.16 5.08 5.48
CA ALA A 99 -6.94 3.65 5.61
C ALA A 99 -6.43 3.25 7.01
N ILE A 100 -5.44 3.97 7.55
CA ILE A 100 -4.93 3.67 8.88
C ILE A 100 -5.94 4.01 9.98
N HIS A 101 -6.71 5.10 9.84
CA HIS A 101 -7.76 5.46 10.78
C HIS A 101 -8.80 4.34 10.87
N GLU A 102 -9.33 3.91 9.74
CA GLU A 102 -10.34 2.85 9.66
C GLU A 102 -9.84 1.55 10.32
N VAL A 103 -8.61 1.15 10.00
CA VAL A 103 -8.00 -0.09 10.50
C VAL A 103 -7.70 -0.04 12.00
N GLN A 104 -7.34 1.13 12.54
CA GLN A 104 -7.00 1.29 13.96
C GLN A 104 -8.18 1.57 14.86
N PHE A 105 -9.29 2.08 14.31
CA PHE A 105 -10.51 2.30 15.06
C PHE A 105 -11.00 0.95 15.61
N LYS A 106 -11.40 0.86 16.89
CA LYS A 106 -11.89 -0.39 17.48
C LYS A 106 -13.39 -0.47 17.34
#